data_AF-A0A2P2KUS3-F1
#
_entry.id   AF-A0A2P2KUS3-F1
#
_cell.length_a   1.000
_cell.length_b   1.000
_cell.length_c   1.000
_cell.angle_alpha   90.00
_cell.angle_beta   90.00
_cell.angle_gamma   90.00
#
_symmetry.space_group_name_H-M   'P 1'
#
loop_
_entity.id
_entity.type
_entity.pdbx_description
1 polymer ?
#
loop_
_entity_poly.entity_id
_entity_poly.type
_entity_poly.pdbx_seq_one_letter_code
_entity_poly.pdbx_strand_id
1 'polypeptide(L)'
;MLEGYIDFFMDPSLSECYLKLKEELDKLLEKKLQDPSFDIYKEGKYLMLAVQELVSGDQCEGRFVFGRESKKARESTDSDKNRFVRDGTNPKSLLQTLLMRAGHSPPNYKTKHLKTNEFRGLVEFKGMQFVGKPKKNKQLAERDAAIEALAWLTHTSSNIHDEDNSPPDVTDNMLKLLGKRHRSKRRSS
;
A
#
# COMPACT_ATOMS: atom_id res chain seq x y z
N MET A 1 -19.51 32.73 -11.80
CA MET A 1 -19.47 31.39 -12.42
C MET A 1 -18.11 30.80 -12.08
N LEU A 2 -18.05 29.63 -11.46
CA LEU A 2 -16.78 28.93 -11.26
C LEU A 2 -16.37 28.36 -12.63
N GLU A 3 -15.38 28.96 -13.28
CA GLU A 3 -14.75 28.49 -14.53
C GLU A 3 -13.91 27.22 -14.31
N GLY A 4 -14.49 26.21 -13.65
CA GLY A 4 -13.83 24.93 -13.40
C GLY A 4 -14.09 23.97 -14.55
N TYR A 5 -13.06 23.68 -15.35
CA TYR A 5 -13.11 22.57 -16.31
C TYR A 5 -12.95 21.24 -15.56
N ILE A 6 -13.65 20.20 -15.99
CA ILE A 6 -13.42 18.84 -15.50
C ILE A 6 -12.16 18.34 -16.21
N ASP A 7 -11.04 18.31 -15.49
CA ASP A 7 -9.81 17.76 -16.03
C ASP A 7 -9.85 16.22 -15.95
N PHE A 8 -9.75 15.56 -17.11
CA PHE A 8 -9.62 14.12 -17.22
C PHE A 8 -8.14 13.76 -17.44
N PHE A 9 -7.50 13.27 -16.40
CA PHE A 9 -6.07 12.93 -16.42
C PHE A 9 -5.88 11.43 -16.69
N MET A 10 -5.60 11.07 -17.94
CA MET A 10 -5.24 9.70 -18.34
C MET A 10 -4.07 9.74 -19.33
N ASP A 11 -3.17 8.76 -19.22
CA ASP A 11 -2.11 8.60 -20.22
C ASP A 11 -2.74 8.32 -21.61
N PRO A 12 -2.25 8.95 -22.71
CA PRO A 12 -2.86 8.75 -24.03
C PRO A 12 -2.94 7.29 -24.46
N SER A 13 -1.92 6.48 -24.17
CA SER A 13 -1.93 5.05 -24.50
C SER A 13 -2.98 4.28 -23.71
N LEU A 14 -3.20 4.67 -22.45
CA LEU A 14 -4.24 4.10 -21.59
C LEU A 14 -5.64 4.55 -22.03
N SER A 15 -5.79 5.78 -22.51
CA SER A 15 -7.07 6.29 -23.02
C SER A 15 -7.55 5.53 -24.25
N GLU A 16 -6.64 5.17 -25.16
CA GLU A 16 -6.98 4.36 -26.32
C GLU A 16 -7.43 2.95 -25.91
N CYS A 17 -6.73 2.35 -24.94
CA CYS A 17 -7.12 1.06 -24.37
C CYS A 17 -8.51 1.11 -23.71
N TYR A 18 -8.76 2.15 -22.91
CA TYR A 18 -10.06 2.37 -22.26
C TYR A 18 -11.20 2.50 -23.28
N LEU A 19 -11.00 3.29 -24.33
CA LEU A 19 -12.01 3.49 -25.38
C LEU A 19 -12.32 2.18 -26.11
N LYS A 20 -11.30 1.41 -26.49
CA LYS A 20 -11.50 0.09 -27.13
C LYS A 20 -12.23 -0.89 -26.22
N LEU A 21 -11.88 -0.91 -24.94
CA LEU A 21 -12.53 -1.78 -23.95
C LEU A 21 -14.01 -1.41 -23.77
N LYS A 22 -14.33 -0.12 -23.76
CA LYS A 22 -15.72 0.37 -23.76
C LYS A 22 -16.48 -0.09 -25.01
N GLU A 23 -15.91 0.11 -26.21
CA GLU A 23 -16.56 -0.29 -27.47
C GLU A 23 -16.88 -1.79 -27.52
N GLU A 24 -15.95 -2.63 -27.09
CA GLU A 24 -16.17 -4.07 -27.06
C GLU A 24 -17.21 -4.46 -25.99
N LEU A 25 -17.24 -3.76 -24.85
CA LEU A 25 -18.24 -4.00 -23.82
C LEU A 25 -19.64 -3.63 -24.32
N ASP A 26 -19.78 -2.50 -25.00
CA ASP A 26 -21.05 -2.06 -25.58
C ASP A 26 -21.58 -3.12 -26.58
N LYS A 27 -20.73 -3.63 -27.48
CA LYS A 27 -21.08 -4.72 -28.41
C LYS A 27 -21.51 -6.00 -27.69
N LEU A 28 -20.84 -6.35 -26.59
CA LEU A 28 -21.17 -7.54 -25.81
C LEU A 28 -22.52 -7.40 -25.10
N LEU A 29 -22.80 -6.21 -24.56
CA LEU A 29 -24.08 -5.89 -23.93
C LEU A 29 -25.22 -5.88 -24.94
N GLU A 30 -25.02 -5.31 -26.13
CA GLU A 30 -26.00 -5.36 -27.22
C GLU A 30 -26.40 -6.80 -27.56
N LYS A 31 -25.42 -7.71 -27.69
CA LYS A 31 -25.70 -9.14 -27.92
C LYS A 31 -26.54 -9.77 -26.81
N LYS A 32 -26.24 -9.46 -25.55
CA LYS A 32 -27.04 -9.93 -24.40
C LYS A 32 -28.46 -9.35 -24.40
N LEU A 33 -28.61 -8.09 -24.78
CA LEU A 33 -29.92 -7.44 -24.85
C LEU A 33 -30.78 -8.03 -25.97
N GLN A 34 -30.16 -8.43 -27.09
CA GLN A 34 -30.83 -9.14 -28.18
C GLN A 34 -31.17 -10.59 -27.81
N ASP A 35 -30.27 -11.29 -27.12
CA ASP A 35 -30.48 -12.65 -26.63
C ASP A 35 -30.26 -12.74 -25.11
N PRO A 36 -31.34 -12.71 -24.31
CA PRO A 36 -31.25 -12.84 -22.86
C PRO A 36 -30.62 -14.14 -22.37
N SER A 37 -30.54 -15.19 -23.19
CA SER A 37 -29.89 -16.46 -22.83
C SER A 37 -28.36 -16.44 -23.01
N PHE A 38 -27.84 -15.44 -23.71
CA PHE A 38 -26.42 -15.26 -23.99
C PHE A 38 -25.59 -15.14 -22.70
N ASP A 39 -24.58 -15.98 -22.51
CA ASP A 39 -23.76 -15.94 -21.28
C ASP A 39 -22.57 -15.00 -21.45
N ILE A 40 -22.74 -13.75 -20.99
CA ILE A 40 -21.72 -12.69 -21.03
C ILE A 40 -20.41 -13.16 -20.35
N TYR A 41 -20.49 -13.95 -19.28
CA TYR A 41 -19.30 -14.37 -18.54
C TYR A 41 -18.50 -15.47 -19.26
N LYS A 42 -19.16 -16.29 -20.08
CA LYS A 42 -18.49 -17.30 -20.90
C LYS A 42 -17.93 -16.71 -22.19
N GLU A 43 -18.77 -16.00 -22.95
CA GLU A 43 -18.42 -15.47 -24.26
C GLU A 43 -17.50 -14.25 -24.17
N GLY A 44 -17.72 -13.41 -23.15
CA GLY A 44 -16.95 -12.20 -22.89
C GLY A 44 -15.92 -12.35 -21.78
N LYS A 45 -15.51 -13.57 -21.42
CA LYS A 45 -14.71 -13.86 -20.20
C LYS A 45 -13.58 -12.87 -19.96
N TYR A 46 -12.68 -12.69 -20.93
CA TYR A 46 -11.51 -11.81 -20.75
C TYR A 46 -11.87 -10.34 -20.73
N LEU A 47 -12.88 -9.93 -21.51
CA LEU A 47 -13.37 -8.57 -21.51
C LEU A 47 -14.01 -8.21 -20.17
N MET A 48 -14.85 -9.09 -19.63
CA MET A 48 -15.48 -8.91 -18.32
C MET A 48 -14.45 -8.88 -17.19
N LEU A 49 -13.41 -9.71 -17.25
CA LEU A 49 -12.30 -9.65 -16.29
C LEU A 49 -11.55 -8.31 -16.38
N ALA A 50 -11.27 -7.82 -17.59
CA ALA A 50 -10.59 -6.54 -17.78
C ALA A 50 -11.44 -5.35 -17.33
N VAL A 51 -12.76 -5.39 -17.57
CA VAL A 51 -13.72 -4.40 -17.06
C VAL A 51 -13.80 -4.46 -15.53
N GLN A 52 -13.85 -5.66 -14.95
CA GLN A 52 -13.85 -5.85 -13.50
C GLN A 52 -12.58 -5.27 -12.87
N GLU A 53 -11.41 -5.56 -13.42
CA GLU A 53 -10.12 -5.02 -12.96
C GLU A 53 -10.13 -3.49 -13.00
N LEU A 54 -10.62 -2.91 -14.11
CA LEU A 54 -10.67 -1.46 -14.30
C LEU A 54 -11.59 -0.77 -13.29
N VAL A 55 -12.77 -1.33 -13.04
CA VAL A 55 -13.72 -0.79 -12.06
C VAL A 55 -13.23 -1.00 -10.62
N SER A 56 -12.61 -2.15 -10.32
CA SER A 56 -12.07 -2.45 -8.98
C SER A 56 -10.86 -1.58 -8.65
N GLY A 57 -10.08 -1.19 -9.65
CA GLY A 57 -8.99 -0.23 -9.53
C GLY A 57 -9.45 1.23 -9.36
N ASP A 58 -10.74 1.54 -9.57
CA ASP A 58 -11.26 2.90 -9.46
C ASP A 58 -11.43 3.34 -8.00
N GLN A 59 -10.42 4.06 -7.51
CA GLN A 59 -10.42 4.67 -6.18
C GLN A 59 -11.34 5.89 -6.07
N CYS A 60 -11.95 6.33 -7.17
CA CYS A 60 -12.85 7.49 -7.20
C CYS A 60 -14.32 7.08 -7.15
N GLU A 61 -14.66 5.79 -7.09
CA GLU A 61 -16.06 5.31 -7.07
C GLU A 61 -16.91 5.87 -8.24
N GLY A 62 -16.31 6.04 -9.42
CA GLY A 62 -16.95 6.65 -10.58
C GLY A 62 -17.15 8.16 -10.51
N ARG A 63 -16.55 8.85 -9.52
CA ARG A 63 -16.64 10.32 -9.37
C ARG A 63 -15.54 11.03 -10.14
N PHE A 64 -15.90 12.10 -10.82
CA PHE A 64 -14.92 13.04 -11.39
C PHE A 64 -14.30 13.86 -10.26
N VAL A 65 -13.00 13.71 -10.03
CA VAL A 65 -12.27 14.41 -8.96
C VAL A 65 -11.33 15.45 -9.58
N PHE A 66 -11.51 16.71 -9.18
CA PHE A 66 -10.66 17.82 -9.63
C PHE A 66 -9.24 17.72 -9.04
N GLY A 67 -8.22 17.97 -9.85
CA GLY A 67 -6.84 18.16 -9.38
C GLY A 67 -6.06 16.92 -8.93
N ARG A 68 -6.39 15.70 -9.40
CA ARG A 68 -5.53 14.52 -9.17
C ARG A 68 -4.38 14.47 -10.18
N GLU A 69 -3.15 14.60 -9.69
CA GLU A 69 -1.96 14.24 -10.46
C GLU A 69 -1.90 12.72 -10.68
N SER A 70 -1.77 12.26 -11.93
CA SER A 70 -1.56 10.85 -12.25
C SER A 70 -0.19 10.41 -11.73
N LYS A 71 -0.18 9.75 -10.57
CA LYS A 71 1.01 9.04 -10.13
C LYS A 71 1.20 7.88 -11.09
N LYS A 72 2.09 8.05 -12.09
CA LYS A 72 2.62 6.94 -12.88
C LYS A 72 2.91 5.79 -11.94
N ALA A 73 2.45 4.59 -12.28
CA ALA A 73 2.82 3.37 -11.59
C ALA A 73 4.35 3.34 -11.53
N ARG A 74 4.90 3.72 -10.38
CA ARG A 74 6.33 3.65 -10.15
C ARG A 74 6.64 2.18 -10.05
N GLU A 75 7.51 1.72 -10.94
CA GLU A 75 8.17 0.43 -10.88
C GLU A 75 8.43 0.04 -9.43
N SER A 76 8.04 -1.19 -9.12
CA SER A 76 8.09 -1.86 -7.84
C SER A 76 9.52 -1.95 -7.31
N THR A 77 10.05 -0.82 -6.84
CA THR A 77 11.23 -0.76 -5.99
C THR A 77 11.03 0.36 -4.96
N ASP A 78 11.10 0.01 -3.67
CA ASP A 78 11.08 0.88 -2.48
C ASP A 78 9.75 1.55 -2.05
N SER A 79 8.60 1.34 -2.73
CA SER A 79 7.34 2.03 -2.37
C SER A 79 6.61 1.49 -1.12
N ASP A 80 6.73 0.20 -0.80
CA ASP A 80 6.08 -0.38 0.39
C ASP A 80 6.74 0.03 1.71
N LYS A 81 8.04 0.39 1.69
CA LYS A 81 8.75 0.90 2.88
C LYS A 81 8.26 2.29 3.33
N ASN A 82 7.52 3.00 2.48
CA ASN A 82 7.11 4.38 2.71
C ASN A 82 5.61 4.57 3.03
N ARG A 83 4.81 3.48 3.14
CA ARG A 83 3.39 3.61 3.54
C ARG A 83 3.24 4.30 4.90
N PHE A 84 4.13 4.03 5.86
CA PHE A 84 4.12 4.64 7.20
C PHE A 84 4.68 6.07 7.28
N VAL A 85 5.23 6.58 6.17
CA VAL A 85 5.81 7.93 6.08
C VAL A 85 4.88 8.91 5.34
N ARG A 86 3.84 8.40 4.65
CA ARG A 86 2.91 9.24 3.86
C ARG A 86 2.12 10.25 4.70
N ASP A 87 1.91 9.96 5.99
CA ASP A 87 1.01 10.74 6.84
C ASP A 87 1.72 11.87 7.61
N GLY A 88 2.85 12.36 7.11
CA GLY A 88 3.65 13.43 7.75
C GLY A 88 4.30 13.04 9.09
N THR A 89 4.07 11.82 9.58
CA THR A 89 4.55 11.36 10.88
C THR A 89 6.02 10.97 10.81
N ASN A 90 6.81 11.43 11.79
CA ASN A 90 8.23 11.09 11.90
C ASN A 90 8.39 9.60 12.29
N PRO A 91 9.10 8.76 11.52
CA PRO A 91 9.22 7.33 11.81
C PRO A 91 9.88 7.05 13.17
N LYS A 92 10.70 7.97 13.70
CA LYS A 92 11.25 7.84 15.07
C LYS A 92 10.16 7.97 16.13
N SER A 93 9.28 8.96 16.00
CA SER A 93 8.19 9.17 16.97
C SER A 93 7.11 8.09 16.84
N LEU A 94 6.84 7.61 15.62
CA LEU A 94 5.94 6.49 15.40
C LEU A 94 6.46 5.21 16.06
N LEU A 95 7.71 4.83 15.79
CA LEU A 95 8.32 3.64 16.41
C LEU A 95 8.31 3.72 17.94
N GLN A 96 8.67 4.87 18.49
CA GLN A 96 8.63 5.10 19.94
C GLN A 96 7.21 4.95 20.49
N THR A 97 6.21 5.54 19.83
CA THR A 97 4.80 5.46 20.24
C THR A 97 4.29 4.02 20.23
N LEU A 98 4.60 3.26 19.17
CA LEU A 98 4.21 1.85 19.06
C LEU A 98 4.83 1.00 20.19
N LEU A 99 6.11 1.21 20.49
CA LEU A 99 6.80 0.48 21.56
C LEU A 99 6.23 0.81 22.93
N MET A 100 6.05 2.10 23.24
CA MET A 100 5.50 2.54 24.52
C MET A 100 4.04 2.09 24.71
N ARG A 101 3.22 2.14 23.66
CA ARG A 101 1.83 1.65 23.70
C ARG A 101 1.75 0.14 23.95
N ALA A 102 2.75 -0.59 23.49
CA ALA A 102 2.92 -2.01 23.74
C ALA A 102 3.56 -2.34 25.10
N GLY A 103 3.84 -1.32 25.94
CA GLY A 103 4.45 -1.47 27.26
C GLY A 103 5.95 -1.74 27.24
N HIS A 104 6.62 -1.53 26.10
CA HIS A 104 8.08 -1.71 25.97
C HIS A 104 8.83 -0.41 26.25
N SER A 105 10.10 -0.55 26.61
CA SER A 105 11.04 0.56 26.71
C SER A 105 11.20 1.28 25.37
N PRO A 106 11.48 2.59 25.37
CA PRO A 106 11.71 3.35 24.15
C PRO A 106 12.92 2.80 23.35
N PRO A 107 12.93 2.97 22.02
CA PRO A 107 14.01 2.48 21.16
C PRO A 107 15.31 3.28 21.37
N ASN A 108 16.44 2.58 21.40
CA ASN A 108 17.76 3.18 21.51
C ASN A 108 18.40 3.36 20.13
N TYR A 109 18.87 4.57 19.81
CA TYR A 109 19.48 4.89 18.53
C TYR A 109 20.99 5.06 18.67
N LYS A 110 21.74 4.39 17.78
CA LYS A 110 23.19 4.53 17.65
C LYS A 110 23.53 4.83 16.20
N THR A 111 24.53 5.67 15.97
CA THR A 111 25.03 5.96 14.62
C THR A 111 26.52 5.73 14.55
N LYS A 112 26.97 5.07 13.49
CA LYS A 112 28.38 4.87 13.18
C LYS A 112 28.76 5.68 11.96
N HIS A 113 29.87 6.40 12.03
CA HIS A 113 30.47 7.06 10.87
C HIS A 113 31.29 6.03 10.09
N LEU A 114 31.10 5.98 8.77
CA LEU A 114 31.77 5.07 7.86
C LEU A 114 32.96 5.77 7.20
N LYS A 115 33.90 4.98 6.68
CA LYS A 115 35.06 5.48 5.92
C LYS A 115 34.67 6.20 4.62
N THR A 116 33.44 6.01 4.15
CA THR A 116 32.85 6.63 2.95
C THR A 116 32.27 8.03 3.20
N ASN A 117 32.52 8.66 4.36
CA ASN A 117 31.87 9.90 4.80
C ASN A 117 30.35 9.81 4.91
N GLU A 118 29.84 8.62 5.22
CA GLU A 118 28.42 8.35 5.44
C GLU A 118 28.17 7.90 6.88
N PHE A 119 26.94 8.07 7.34
CA PHE A 119 26.47 7.60 8.64
C PHE A 119 25.58 6.38 8.44
N ARG A 120 25.78 5.38 9.29
CA ARG A 120 24.90 4.21 9.38
C ARG A 120 24.17 4.22 10.72
N GLY A 121 22.85 4.25 10.68
CA GLY A 121 22.00 4.22 11.86
C GLY A 121 21.72 2.78 12.28
N LEU A 122 21.58 2.59 13.59
CA LEU A 122 21.17 1.38 14.25
C LEU A 122 20.10 1.74 15.28
N VAL A 123 19.01 0.97 15.32
CA VAL A 123 17.99 1.09 16.35
C VAL A 123 17.83 -0.24 17.08
N GLU A 124 17.76 -0.16 18.42
CA GLU A 124 17.72 -1.32 19.31
C GLU A 124 16.51 -1.22 20.26
N PHE A 125 15.69 -2.28 20.30
CA PHE A 125 14.59 -2.42 21.26
C PHE A 125 14.29 -3.90 21.48
N LYS A 126 13.92 -4.29 22.71
CA LYS A 126 13.56 -5.68 23.05
C LYS A 126 14.63 -6.71 22.64
N GLY A 127 15.92 -6.34 22.70
CA GLY A 127 17.04 -7.18 22.26
C GLY A 127 17.17 -7.36 20.74
N MET A 128 16.33 -6.70 19.94
CA MET A 128 16.40 -6.67 18.49
C MET A 128 17.19 -5.46 18.03
N GLN A 129 17.97 -5.62 16.96
CA GLN A 129 18.75 -4.54 16.36
C GLN A 129 18.46 -4.45 14.86
N PHE A 130 18.12 -3.25 14.40
CA PHE A 130 17.84 -2.96 12.99
C PHE A 130 18.84 -1.92 12.49
N VAL A 131 19.41 -2.18 11.31
CA VAL A 131 20.47 -1.35 10.73
C VAL A 131 19.95 -0.71 9.45
N GLY A 132 19.96 0.61 9.40
CA GLY A 132 19.60 1.38 8.22
C GLY A 132 20.66 1.34 7.12
N LYS A 133 20.25 1.74 5.91
CA LYS A 133 21.14 2.05 4.79
C LYS A 133 22.06 3.22 5.18
N PRO A 134 23.30 3.27 4.67
CA PRO A 134 24.17 4.44 4.82
C PRO A 134 23.51 5.71 4.28
N LYS A 135 23.66 6.83 5.00
CA LYS A 135 23.12 8.15 4.61
C LYS A 135 24.15 9.24 4.87
N LYS A 136 24.03 10.36 4.14
CA LYS A 136 24.93 11.51 4.25
C LYS A 136 24.83 12.29 5.58
N ASN A 137 23.76 12.10 6.35
CA ASN A 137 23.53 12.82 7.61
C ASN A 137 23.14 11.85 8.73
N LYS A 138 23.64 12.11 9.95
CA LYS A 138 23.33 11.35 11.17
C LYS A 138 21.82 11.18 11.38
N GLN A 139 21.05 12.27 11.26
CA GLN A 139 19.59 12.23 11.46
C GLN A 139 18.88 11.37 10.40
N LEU A 140 19.34 11.42 9.15
CA LEU A 140 18.78 10.61 8.06
C LEU A 140 19.12 9.12 8.26
N ALA A 141 20.30 8.82 8.79
CA ALA A 141 20.71 7.45 9.09
C ALA A 141 19.87 6.83 10.22
N GLU A 142 19.60 7.59 11.29
CA GLU A 142 18.68 7.17 12.36
C GLU A 142 17.24 7.00 11.86
N ARG A 143 16.79 7.90 10.99
CA ARG A 143 15.48 7.83 10.35
C ARG A 143 15.35 6.54 9.52
N ASP A 144 16.37 6.21 8.73
CA ASP A 144 16.38 5.02 7.88
C ASP A 144 16.38 3.73 8.73
N ALA A 145 17.14 3.71 9.84
CA ALA A 145 17.09 2.60 10.78
C ALA A 145 15.70 2.41 11.42
N ALA A 146 15.00 3.52 11.73
CA ALA A 146 13.61 3.45 12.22
C ALA A 146 12.65 2.91 11.16
N ILE A 147 12.86 3.22 9.89
CA ILE A 147 12.05 2.68 8.78
C ILE A 147 12.23 1.17 8.66
N GLU A 148 13.47 0.65 8.75
CA GLU A 148 13.71 -0.80 8.72
C GLU A 148 13.06 -1.52 9.92
N ALA A 149 13.11 -0.92 11.11
CA ALA A 149 12.42 -1.45 12.29
C ALA A 149 10.89 -1.46 12.12
N LEU A 150 10.31 -0.36 11.62
CA LEU A 150 8.88 -0.27 11.35
C LEU A 150 8.46 -1.26 10.28
N ALA A 151 9.23 -1.39 9.19
CA ALA A 151 8.99 -2.37 8.15
C ALA A 151 8.99 -3.79 8.72
N TRP A 152 9.93 -4.13 9.61
CA TRP A 152 9.92 -5.44 10.28
C TRP A 152 8.71 -5.66 11.18
N LEU A 153 8.31 -4.63 11.92
CA LEU A 153 7.09 -4.67 12.70
C LEU A 153 5.89 -4.89 11.78
N THR A 154 5.85 -4.28 10.60
CA THR A 154 4.68 -4.29 9.72
C THR A 154 4.80 -5.24 8.52
N HIS A 155 5.85 -6.06 8.45
CA HIS A 155 5.95 -7.12 7.46
C HIS A 155 4.84 -8.11 7.77
N THR A 156 3.80 -8.08 6.94
CA THR A 156 2.79 -9.13 6.86
C THR A 156 3.54 -10.44 6.67
N SER A 157 3.15 -11.48 7.39
CA SER A 157 3.54 -12.84 7.05
C SER A 157 3.02 -13.09 5.63
N SER A 158 3.87 -12.87 4.64
CA SER A 158 3.61 -13.14 3.24
C SER A 158 3.44 -14.64 3.08
N ASN A 159 2.21 -15.11 3.30
CA ASN A 159 1.71 -16.40 2.87
C ASN A 159 0.18 -16.53 2.94
N ILE A 160 -0.57 -15.43 2.86
CA ILE A 160 -2.00 -15.54 2.54
C ILE A 160 -2.33 -14.51 1.47
N HIS A 161 -2.86 -15.06 0.39
CA HIS A 161 -3.49 -14.44 -0.76
C HIS A 161 -4.61 -13.47 -0.36
N ASP A 162 -4.88 -12.57 -1.31
CA ASP A 162 -6.13 -11.85 -1.52
C ASP A 162 -6.38 -10.56 -0.72
N GLU A 163 -6.59 -9.52 -1.52
CA GLU A 163 -7.48 -8.39 -1.36
C GLU A 163 -8.35 -8.41 -0.09
N ASP A 164 -8.05 -7.52 0.84
CA ASP A 164 -9.11 -6.93 1.66
C ASP A 164 -8.72 -5.50 2.01
N ASN A 165 -9.64 -4.57 1.77
CA ASN A 165 -9.53 -3.15 2.07
C ASN A 165 -9.76 -2.89 3.58
N SER A 166 -9.40 -3.84 4.43
CA SER A 166 -9.52 -3.72 5.87
C SER A 166 -8.42 -2.79 6.42
N PRO A 167 -8.69 -2.08 7.55
CA PRO A 167 -7.68 -1.30 8.26
C PRO A 167 -6.43 -2.17 8.47
N PRO A 168 -5.21 -1.60 8.41
CA PRO A 168 -3.97 -2.38 8.38
C PRO A 168 -4.00 -3.45 9.46
N ASP A 169 -4.10 -4.72 9.03
CA ASP A 169 -4.16 -5.83 9.96
C ASP A 169 -2.89 -5.80 10.79
N VAL A 170 -3.07 -5.83 12.11
CA VAL A 170 -1.96 -5.72 13.05
C VAL A 170 -1.15 -7.00 12.86
N THR A 171 0.01 -6.89 12.22
CA THR A 171 0.85 -8.06 11.91
C THR A 171 1.10 -8.92 13.15
N ASP A 172 1.40 -10.20 12.94
CA ASP A 172 1.79 -11.10 14.04
C ASP A 172 2.94 -10.55 14.88
N ASN A 173 3.88 -9.83 14.27
CA ASN A 173 4.99 -9.18 14.97
C ASN A 173 4.49 -8.03 15.84
N MET A 174 3.55 -7.22 15.36
CA MET A 174 2.89 -6.16 16.13
C MET A 174 1.96 -6.73 17.22
N LEU A 175 1.24 -7.83 16.98
CA LEU A 175 0.40 -8.51 17.97
C LEU A 175 1.23 -9.12 19.10
N LYS A 176 2.36 -9.76 18.77
CA LYS A 176 3.36 -10.23 19.74
C LYS A 176 3.96 -9.07 20.55
N LEU A 177 4.05 -7.88 19.96
CA LEU A 177 4.50 -6.69 20.65
C LEU A 177 3.43 -6.19 21.62
N LEU A 178 2.18 -6.08 21.16
CA LEU A 178 1.02 -5.56 21.90
C LEU A 178 0.42 -6.54 22.92
N GLY A 179 0.93 -7.77 23.03
CA GLY A 179 0.44 -8.80 23.96
C GLY A 179 -0.96 -9.34 23.63
N LYS A 180 -1.51 -9.03 22.46
CA LYS A 180 -2.87 -9.43 22.06
C LYS A 180 -2.81 -10.78 21.32
N ARG A 181 -3.11 -11.87 22.02
CA ARG A 181 -3.39 -13.17 21.38
C ARG A 181 -4.74 -13.09 20.66
N HIS A 182 -4.77 -13.43 19.37
CA HIS A 182 -6.02 -13.66 18.66
C HIS A 182 -6.81 -14.74 19.42
N ARG A 183 -7.94 -14.37 20.05
CA ARG A 183 -8.93 -15.37 20.47
C ARG A 183 -9.54 -15.92 19.19
N SER A 184 -9.04 -17.06 18.71
CA SER A 184 -9.72 -17.77 17.62
C SER A 184 -11.10 -18.18 18.16
N LYS A 185 -12.15 -17.58 17.61
CA LYS A 185 -13.52 -17.99 17.88
C LYS A 185 -13.71 -19.30 17.12
N ARG A 186 -13.38 -20.42 17.77
CA ARG A 186 -13.74 -21.76 17.29
C ARG A 186 -15.25 -21.77 17.07
N ARG A 187 -15.67 -21.99 15.82
CA ARG A 187 -17.01 -22.45 15.47
C ARG A 187 -17.26 -23.75 16.25
N SER A 188 -18.20 -23.72 17.19
CA SER A 188 -18.88 -24.91 17.67
C SER A 188 -20.11 -25.13 16.79
N SER A 189 -20.17 -26.34 16.25
CA SER A 189 -21.27 -26.96 15.51
C SER A 189 -22.62 -26.82 16.19
#